data_AF-A0A936WN59-F1
#
_entry.id   AF-A0A936WN59-F1
#
_cell.length_a   1.000
_cell.length_b   1.000
_cell.length_c   1.000
_cell.angle_alpha   90.00
_cell.angle_beta   90.00
_cell.angle_gamma   90.00
#
_symmetry.space_group_name_H-M   'P 1'
#
loop_
_entity.id
_entity.type
_entity.pdbx_description
1 polymer ?
#
loop_
_entity_poly.entity_id
_entity_poly.type
_entity_poly.pdbx_seq_one_letter_code
_entity_poly.pdbx_strand_id
1 'polypeptide(L)'
;MKRKIIIIKRGMQMKFVLLVSSFVAIAITAIGIDFYYHFGREVQNFMDPSLYELFRTDSYVFLVKLALYMVGVTIFAVFASHKVAGPIYRFERSARTVGSGDLTHRVRLRVGDEMEEFQDEFNLMVESIQRLVSQDSHVAMRVSKTIGELLNDRHAGPEFHRRLEQVKADVDHLHKGFKI
;
A
#
# COMPACT_ATOMS: atom_id res chain seq x y z
N MET A 1 -15.33 19.30 -11.92
CA MET A 1 -15.75 18.07 -11.20
C MET A 1 -14.60 17.07 -11.18
N LYS A 2 -14.03 16.73 -10.01
CA LYS A 2 -13.00 15.67 -9.87
C LYS A 2 -13.70 14.31 -9.73
N ARG A 3 -13.50 13.37 -10.66
CA ARG A 3 -14.00 11.99 -10.57
C ARG A 3 -13.45 11.33 -9.30
N LYS A 4 -14.32 11.04 -8.31
CA LYS A 4 -13.99 10.16 -7.18
C LYS A 4 -14.03 8.71 -7.67
N ILE A 5 -12.89 8.20 -8.12
CA ILE A 5 -12.73 6.79 -8.46
C ILE A 5 -12.54 6.05 -7.13
N ILE A 6 -13.61 5.44 -6.62
CA ILE A 6 -13.65 4.75 -5.31
C ILE A 6 -12.86 3.43 -5.35
N ILE A 7 -12.61 2.91 -6.54
CA ILE A 7 -12.04 1.59 -6.76
C ILE A 7 -10.70 1.72 -7.48
N ILE A 8 -9.60 1.58 -6.73
CA ILE A 8 -8.23 1.70 -7.25
C ILE A 8 -7.61 0.30 -7.44
N LYS A 9 -7.99 -0.70 -6.63
CA LYS A 9 -7.57 -2.11 -6.75
C LYS A 9 -8.68 -3.05 -6.30
N ARG A 10 -9.53 -3.48 -7.25
CA ARG A 10 -10.67 -4.39 -6.99
C ARG A 10 -10.26 -5.66 -6.24
N GLY A 11 -9.14 -6.29 -6.61
CA GLY A 11 -8.71 -7.54 -6.00
C GLY A 11 -8.42 -7.44 -4.50
N MET A 12 -7.68 -6.41 -4.07
CA MET A 12 -7.33 -6.23 -2.66
C MET A 12 -8.54 -5.73 -1.85
N GLN A 13 -9.28 -4.75 -2.38
CA GLN A 13 -10.44 -4.18 -1.70
C GLN A 13 -11.53 -5.23 -1.48
N MET A 14 -11.84 -6.08 -2.48
CA MET A 14 -12.84 -7.13 -2.33
C MET A 14 -12.45 -8.18 -1.29
N LYS A 15 -11.17 -8.59 -1.24
CA LYS A 15 -10.68 -9.51 -0.20
C LYS A 15 -10.88 -8.93 1.19
N PHE A 16 -10.53 -7.66 1.40
CA PHE A 16 -10.72 -6.98 2.67
C PHE A 16 -12.20 -6.85 3.05
N VAL A 17 -13.04 -6.38 2.12
CA VAL A 17 -14.48 -6.22 2.35
C VAL A 17 -15.14 -7.55 2.68
N LEU A 18 -14.83 -8.61 1.93
CA LEU A 18 -15.38 -9.94 2.18
C LEU A 18 -14.90 -10.49 3.54
N LEU A 19 -13.62 -10.34 3.87
CA LEU A 19 -13.07 -10.77 5.16
C LEU A 19 -13.81 -10.11 6.33
N VAL A 20 -13.87 -8.77 6.33
CA VAL A 20 -14.51 -8.00 7.41
C VAL A 20 -16.01 -8.29 7.47
N SER A 21 -16.71 -8.29 6.34
CA SER A 21 -18.16 -8.51 6.31
C SER A 21 -18.52 -9.93 6.76
N SER A 22 -17.72 -10.94 6.39
CA SER A 22 -17.95 -12.34 6.79
C SER A 22 -17.69 -12.54 8.28
N PHE A 23 -16.59 -11.95 8.80
CA PHE A 23 -16.28 -12.00 10.22
C PHE A 23 -17.39 -11.38 11.08
N VAL A 24 -17.86 -10.19 10.69
CA VAL A 24 -18.94 -9.51 11.39
C VAL A 24 -20.27 -10.25 11.25
N ALA A 25 -20.58 -10.85 10.08
CA ALA A 25 -21.77 -11.68 9.91
C ALA A 25 -21.78 -12.87 10.87
N ILE A 26 -20.65 -13.56 10.99
CA ILE A 26 -20.49 -14.70 11.90
C ILE A 26 -20.66 -14.24 13.35
N ALA A 27 -20.01 -13.14 13.74
CA ALA A 27 -20.12 -12.60 15.09
C ALA A 27 -21.57 -12.20 15.45
N ILE A 28 -22.26 -11.47 14.57
CA ILE A 28 -23.64 -11.05 14.83
C ILE A 28 -24.57 -12.27 14.87
N THR A 29 -24.37 -13.26 13.99
CA THR A 29 -25.18 -14.48 13.99
C THR A 29 -24.96 -15.29 15.26
N ALA A 30 -23.71 -15.45 15.71
CA ALA A 30 -23.39 -16.15 16.95
C ALA A 30 -23.99 -15.46 18.18
N ILE A 31 -23.86 -14.13 18.28
CA ILE A 31 -24.47 -13.33 19.35
C ILE A 31 -26.00 -13.44 19.30
N GLY A 32 -26.59 -13.38 18.11
CA GLY A 32 -28.03 -13.51 17.92
C GLY A 32 -28.58 -14.86 18.36
N ILE A 33 -27.87 -15.93 18.03
CA ILE A 33 -28.21 -17.30 18.46
C ILE A 33 -28.10 -17.40 19.98
N ASP A 34 -26.98 -16.97 20.57
CA ASP A 34 -26.78 -17.03 22.02
C ASP A 34 -27.86 -16.24 22.76
N PHE A 35 -28.14 -15.01 22.30
CA PHE A 35 -29.21 -14.19 22.84
C PHE A 35 -30.57 -14.89 22.74
N TYR A 36 -30.91 -15.50 21.60
CA TYR A 36 -32.19 -16.19 21.45
C TYR A 36 -32.36 -17.35 22.45
N TYR A 37 -31.31 -18.16 22.65
CA TYR A 37 -31.38 -19.32 23.55
C TYR A 37 -31.28 -18.94 25.04
N HIS A 38 -30.32 -18.09 25.42
CA HIS A 38 -30.15 -17.66 26.81
C HIS A 38 -31.30 -16.75 27.25
N PHE A 39 -31.70 -15.78 26.43
CA PHE A 39 -32.78 -14.89 26.80
C PHE A 39 -34.13 -15.61 26.79
N GLY A 40 -34.40 -16.44 25.78
CA GLY A 40 -35.66 -17.19 25.68
C GLY A 40 -35.90 -18.14 26.86
N ARG A 41 -34.85 -18.83 27.33
CA ARG A 41 -34.91 -19.72 28.49
C ARG A 41 -35.23 -18.94 29.78
N GLU A 42 -34.60 -17.79 29.98
CA GLU A 42 -34.78 -16.99 31.18
C GLU A 42 -36.17 -16.32 31.19
N VAL A 43 -36.68 -15.88 30.03
CA VAL A 43 -38.06 -15.38 29.89
C VAL A 43 -39.08 -16.45 30.28
N GLN A 44 -38.92 -17.70 29.83
CA GLN A 44 -39.84 -18.79 30.16
C GLN A 44 -39.87 -19.11 31.67
N ASN A 45 -38.74 -18.94 32.35
CA ASN A 45 -38.61 -19.28 33.77
C ASN A 45 -39.07 -18.17 34.72
N PHE A 46 -39.05 -16.91 34.29
CA PHE A 46 -39.26 -15.76 35.18
C PHE A 46 -40.40 -14.81 34.77
N MET A 47 -41.01 -14.99 33.58
CA MET A 47 -42.03 -14.05 33.08
C MET A 47 -43.38 -14.69 32.76
N ASP A 48 -44.42 -13.84 32.75
CA ASP A 48 -45.81 -14.19 32.42
C ASP A 48 -45.90 -14.77 30.98
N PRO A 49 -46.68 -15.85 30.75
CA PRO A 49 -46.84 -16.48 29.43
C PRO A 49 -47.21 -15.52 28.29
N SER A 50 -47.89 -14.41 28.59
CA SER A 50 -48.24 -13.38 27.61
C SER A 50 -47.03 -12.68 26.98
N LEU A 51 -45.90 -12.59 27.69
CA LEU A 51 -44.68 -11.97 27.20
C LEU A 51 -43.95 -12.87 26.19
N TYR A 52 -44.12 -14.20 26.29
CA TYR A 52 -43.58 -15.15 25.31
C TYR A 52 -44.15 -14.95 23.90
N GLU A 53 -45.43 -14.60 23.80
CA GLU A 53 -46.07 -14.34 22.51
C GLU A 53 -45.54 -13.05 21.83
N LEU A 54 -45.16 -12.03 22.61
CA LEU A 54 -44.46 -10.85 22.10
C LEU A 54 -43.09 -11.21 21.50
N PHE A 55 -42.31 -12.06 22.18
CA PHE A 55 -40.99 -12.49 21.69
C PHE A 55 -41.05 -13.25 20.35
N ARG A 56 -42.13 -13.99 20.11
CA ARG A 56 -42.30 -14.75 18.85
C ARG A 56 -42.52 -13.84 17.64
N THR A 57 -43.27 -12.77 17.82
CA THR A 57 -43.55 -11.76 16.77
C THR A 57 -42.30 -10.93 16.43
N ASP A 58 -41.45 -10.67 17.42
CA ASP A 58 -40.21 -9.90 17.24
C ASP A 58 -39.10 -10.62 16.45
N SER A 59 -39.24 -11.94 16.22
CA SER A 59 -38.28 -12.74 15.47
C SER A 59 -38.07 -12.28 14.02
N TYR A 60 -39.13 -11.84 13.33
CA TYR A 60 -39.01 -11.31 11.96
C TYR A 60 -38.35 -9.93 11.94
N VAL A 61 -38.66 -9.09 12.93
CA VAL A 61 -38.05 -7.77 13.10
C VAL A 61 -36.54 -7.90 13.38
N PHE A 62 -36.12 -8.94 14.11
CA PHE A 62 -34.71 -9.26 14.32
C PHE A 62 -33.97 -9.55 13.00
N LEU A 63 -34.55 -10.37 12.11
CA LEU A 63 -33.94 -10.66 10.80
C LEU A 63 -33.80 -9.42 9.91
N VAL A 64 -34.80 -8.52 9.95
CA VAL A 64 -34.73 -7.24 9.22
C VAL A 64 -33.61 -6.35 9.79
N LYS A 65 -33.51 -6.24 11.12
CA LYS A 65 -32.40 -5.50 11.78
C LYS A 65 -31.04 -6.09 11.43
N LEU A 66 -30.92 -7.42 11.42
CA LEU A 66 -29.70 -8.14 11.04
C LEU A 66 -29.29 -7.80 9.60
N ALA A 67 -30.22 -7.87 8.65
CA ALA A 67 -29.96 -7.51 7.26
C ALA A 67 -29.50 -6.04 7.13
N LEU A 68 -30.13 -5.13 7.87
CA LEU A 68 -29.76 -3.71 7.88
C LEU A 68 -28.34 -3.48 8.44
N TYR A 69 -27.97 -4.16 9.53
CA TYR A 69 -26.60 -4.12 10.06
C TYR A 69 -25.59 -4.68 9.06
N MET A 70 -25.90 -5.78 8.38
CA MET A 70 -25.04 -6.36 7.35
C MET A 70 -24.76 -5.39 6.19
N VAL A 71 -25.79 -4.68 5.73
CA VAL A 71 -25.64 -3.62 4.72
C VAL A 71 -24.75 -2.50 5.25
N GLY A 72 -24.99 -2.02 6.47
CA GLY A 72 -24.20 -0.96 7.09
C GLY A 72 -22.72 -1.32 7.23
N VAL A 73 -22.43 -2.54 7.72
CA VAL A 73 -21.06 -3.06 7.86
C VAL A 73 -20.38 -3.19 6.51
N THR A 74 -21.08 -3.70 5.49
CA THR A 74 -20.52 -3.84 4.14
C THR A 74 -20.14 -2.47 3.56
N ILE A 75 -21.02 -1.48 3.71
CA ILE A 75 -20.75 -0.10 3.28
C ILE A 75 -19.53 0.45 4.03
N PHE A 76 -19.49 0.30 5.36
CA PHE A 76 -18.35 0.73 6.18
C PHE A 76 -17.04 0.07 5.74
N ALA A 77 -17.05 -1.25 5.52
CA ALA A 77 -15.88 -2.02 5.09
C ALA A 77 -15.36 -1.54 3.72
N VAL A 78 -16.25 -1.19 2.78
CA VAL A 78 -15.86 -0.62 1.48
C VAL A 78 -15.12 0.71 1.68
N PHE A 79 -15.66 1.61 2.50
CA PHE A 79 -15.03 2.90 2.79
C PHE A 79 -13.68 2.72 3.51
N ALA A 80 -13.63 1.86 4.52
CA ALA A 80 -12.39 1.54 5.24
C ALA A 80 -11.32 0.98 4.30
N SER A 81 -11.69 0.06 3.39
CA SER A 81 -10.76 -0.51 2.42
C SER A 81 -10.12 0.56 1.51
N HIS A 82 -10.85 1.65 1.22
CA HIS A 82 -10.35 2.69 0.33
C HIS A 82 -9.20 3.47 0.95
N LYS A 83 -9.27 3.75 2.27
CA LYS A 83 -8.21 4.44 3.02
C LYS A 83 -6.89 3.66 3.02
N VAL A 84 -6.95 2.33 2.91
CA VAL A 84 -5.75 1.47 2.87
C VAL A 84 -5.28 1.21 1.45
N ALA A 85 -6.19 0.84 0.54
CA ALA A 85 -5.84 0.47 -0.83
C ALA A 85 -5.31 1.66 -1.66
N GLY A 86 -5.76 2.87 -1.36
CA GLY A 86 -5.32 4.09 -2.05
C GLY A 86 -3.83 4.38 -1.86
N PRO A 87 -3.35 4.52 -0.61
CA PRO A 87 -1.92 4.66 -0.31
C PRO A 87 -1.07 3.51 -0.86
N ILE A 88 -1.47 2.25 -0.67
CA ILE A 88 -0.71 1.09 -1.19
C ILE A 88 -0.49 1.19 -2.71
N TYR A 89 -1.53 1.57 -3.46
CA TYR A 89 -1.40 1.75 -4.91
C TYR A 89 -0.42 2.88 -5.27
N ARG A 90 -0.40 3.97 -4.51
CA ARG A 90 0.55 5.07 -4.71
C ARG A 90 1.99 4.63 -4.44
N PHE A 91 2.22 3.83 -3.39
CA PHE A 91 3.53 3.27 -3.09
C PHE A 91 3.99 2.32 -4.19
N GLU A 92 3.14 1.42 -4.67
CA GLU A 92 3.51 0.51 -5.76
C GLU A 92 3.92 1.27 -7.02
N ARG A 93 3.15 2.30 -7.40
CA ARG A 93 3.48 3.12 -8.55
C ARG A 93 4.81 3.86 -8.36
N SER A 94 5.05 4.37 -7.16
CA SER A 94 6.25 5.12 -6.83
C SER A 94 7.48 4.23 -6.77
N ALA A 95 7.35 3.03 -6.21
CA ALA A 95 8.40 2.01 -6.22
C ALA A 95 8.77 1.59 -7.65
N ARG A 96 7.79 1.48 -8.57
CA ARG A 96 8.07 1.26 -10.00
C ARG A 96 8.83 2.42 -10.63
N THR A 97 8.45 3.67 -10.33
CA THR A 97 9.15 4.87 -10.82
C THR A 97 10.60 4.94 -10.32
N VAL A 98 10.80 4.74 -9.02
CA VAL A 98 12.14 4.70 -8.41
C VAL A 98 12.96 3.52 -8.97
N GLY A 99 12.35 2.34 -9.09
CA GLY A 99 12.98 1.16 -9.67
C GLY A 99 13.32 1.29 -11.16
N SER A 100 12.67 2.21 -11.89
CA SER A 100 13.04 2.57 -13.27
C SER A 100 14.18 3.59 -13.35
N GLY A 101 14.73 4.01 -12.22
CA GLY A 101 15.88 4.90 -12.12
C GLY A 101 15.56 6.35 -11.78
N ASP A 102 14.29 6.76 -11.65
CA ASP A 102 13.95 8.13 -11.23
C ASP A 102 13.98 8.26 -9.70
N LEU A 103 15.16 8.64 -9.19
CA LEU A 103 15.42 8.83 -7.77
C LEU A 103 15.03 10.23 -7.27
N THR A 104 14.54 11.10 -8.17
CA THR A 104 13.98 12.43 -7.82
C THR A 104 12.52 12.32 -7.36
N HIS A 105 11.87 11.20 -7.63
CA HIS A 105 10.47 10.96 -7.28
C HIS A 105 10.28 10.88 -5.76
N ARG A 106 9.18 11.45 -5.27
CA ARG A 106 8.76 11.38 -3.86
C ARG A 106 7.28 11.05 -3.76
N VAL A 107 6.93 10.22 -2.79
CA VAL A 107 5.53 9.86 -2.51
C VAL A 107 4.91 10.96 -1.68
N ARG A 108 3.68 11.35 -2.05
CA ARG A 108 2.83 12.22 -1.26
C ARG A 108 1.42 11.66 -1.16
N LEU A 109 1.04 11.30 0.05
CA LEU A 109 -0.29 10.90 0.48
C LEU A 109 -1.11 12.12 0.86
N ARG A 110 -2.41 11.90 1.13
CA ARG A 110 -3.29 12.95 1.62
C ARG A 110 -3.18 13.00 3.14
N VAL A 111 -3.37 14.19 3.69
CA VAL A 111 -3.45 14.39 5.13
C VAL A 111 -4.62 13.57 5.70
N GLY A 112 -4.35 12.75 6.72
CA GLY A 112 -5.27 11.80 7.33
C GLY A 112 -5.33 10.42 6.66
N ASP A 113 -4.40 10.10 5.75
CA ASP A 113 -4.22 8.73 5.26
C ASP A 113 -3.44 7.89 6.30
N GLU A 114 -3.77 6.61 6.44
CA GLU A 114 -3.23 5.72 7.49
C GLU A 114 -1.71 5.42 7.36
N MET A 115 -1.05 5.86 6.29
CA MET A 115 0.32 5.48 5.92
C MET A 115 1.26 6.69 5.79
N GLU A 116 0.99 7.80 6.47
CA GLU A 116 1.85 8.99 6.45
C GLU A 116 3.25 8.70 6.99
N GLU A 117 3.38 8.01 8.12
CA GLU A 117 4.70 7.63 8.65
C GLU A 117 5.49 6.78 7.64
N PHE A 118 4.81 5.84 6.98
CA PHE A 118 5.43 5.02 5.94
C PHE A 118 5.80 5.83 4.69
N GLN A 119 5.08 6.91 4.37
CA GLN A 119 5.48 7.82 3.31
C GLN A 119 6.83 8.45 3.60
N ASP A 120 7.02 8.91 4.84
CA ASP A 120 8.23 9.61 5.24
C ASP A 120 9.42 8.65 5.22
N GLU A 121 9.27 7.44 5.78
CA GLU A 121 10.28 6.38 5.71
C GLU A 121 10.60 5.96 4.27
N PHE A 122 9.58 5.81 3.42
CA PHE A 122 9.79 5.50 2.01
C PHE A 122 10.58 6.60 1.30
N ASN A 123 10.26 7.86 1.57
CA ASN A 123 10.96 9.00 0.97
C ASN A 123 12.41 9.11 1.46
N LEU A 124 12.67 8.82 2.74
CA LEU A 124 14.03 8.76 3.31
C LEU A 124 14.85 7.63 2.68
N MET A 125 14.24 6.48 2.41
CA MET A 125 14.88 5.39 1.69
C MET A 125 15.28 5.83 0.28
N VAL A 126 14.37 6.46 -0.48
CA VAL A 126 14.66 6.94 -1.85
C VAL A 126 15.77 8.01 -1.82
N GLU A 127 15.72 8.92 -0.86
CA GLU A 127 16.76 9.93 -0.68
C GLU A 127 18.13 9.31 -0.39
N SER A 128 18.18 8.28 0.45
CA SER A 128 19.42 7.56 0.77
C SER A 128 20.00 6.88 -0.49
N ILE A 129 19.15 6.25 -1.30
CA ILE A 129 19.55 5.66 -2.58
C ILE A 129 20.07 6.75 -3.53
N GLN A 130 19.36 7.89 -3.64
CA GLN A 130 19.78 9.02 -4.46
C GLN A 130 21.18 9.53 -4.06
N ARG A 131 21.44 9.66 -2.75
CA ARG A 131 22.75 10.09 -2.24
C ARG A 131 23.86 9.09 -2.58
N LEU A 132 23.63 7.78 -2.39
CA LEU A 132 24.61 6.75 -2.73
C LEU A 132 24.95 6.76 -4.23
N VAL A 133 23.93 6.79 -5.09
CA VAL A 133 24.14 6.85 -6.56
C VAL A 133 24.85 8.14 -6.97
N SER A 134 24.54 9.27 -6.33
CA SER A 134 25.23 10.54 -6.59
C SER A 134 26.71 10.48 -6.17
N GLN A 135 27.03 9.85 -5.04
CA GLN A 135 28.42 9.65 -4.59
C GLN A 135 29.21 8.78 -5.55
N ASP A 136 28.65 7.64 -5.96
CA ASP A 136 29.24 6.76 -6.97
C ASP A 136 29.44 7.51 -8.28
N SER A 137 28.48 8.38 -8.64
CA SER A 137 28.60 9.19 -9.84
C SER A 137 29.77 10.17 -9.79
N HIS A 138 29.99 10.80 -8.65
CA HIS A 138 31.16 11.66 -8.45
C HIS A 138 32.48 10.88 -8.52
N VAL A 139 32.54 9.66 -7.99
CA VAL A 139 33.72 8.79 -8.09
C VAL A 139 34.02 8.46 -9.54
N ALA A 140 33.02 8.01 -10.28
CA ALA A 140 33.20 7.61 -11.67
C ALA A 140 33.53 8.82 -12.58
N MET A 141 32.99 10.02 -12.33
CA MET A 141 33.45 11.24 -13.00
C MET A 141 34.94 11.56 -12.75
N ARG A 142 35.43 11.35 -11.52
CA ARG A 142 36.87 11.51 -11.22
C ARG A 142 37.71 10.51 -11.99
N VAL A 143 37.27 9.24 -12.05
CA VAL A 143 37.95 8.19 -12.81
C VAL A 143 37.98 8.53 -14.32
N SER A 144 36.85 8.91 -14.91
CA SER A 144 36.79 9.33 -16.33
C SER A 144 37.70 10.53 -16.61
N LYS A 145 37.84 11.47 -15.67
CA LYS A 145 38.77 12.60 -15.79
C LYS A 145 40.24 12.14 -15.80
N THR A 146 40.65 11.32 -14.84
CA THR A 146 42.02 10.77 -14.77
C THR A 146 42.36 9.96 -16.02
N ILE A 147 41.42 9.16 -16.53
CA ILE A 147 41.62 8.42 -17.79
C ILE A 147 41.82 9.40 -18.97
N GLY A 148 41.03 10.48 -19.04
CA GLY A 148 41.19 11.51 -20.06
C GLY A 148 42.56 12.20 -20.02
N GLU A 149 43.11 12.42 -18.83
CA GLU A 149 44.46 12.97 -18.64
C GLU A 149 45.53 11.99 -19.13
N LEU A 150 45.40 10.69 -18.81
CA LEU A 150 46.32 9.63 -19.26
C LEU A 150 46.27 9.39 -20.76
N LEU A 151 45.11 9.53 -21.40
CA LEU A 151 44.95 9.43 -22.85
C LEU A 151 45.64 10.58 -23.62
N ASN A 152 45.96 11.68 -22.95
CA ASN A 152 46.73 12.78 -23.55
C ASN A 152 48.25 12.59 -23.40
N ASP A 153 48.71 11.56 -22.70
CA ASP A 153 50.15 11.26 -22.57
C ASP A 153 50.70 10.66 -23.88
N ARG A 154 51.62 11.40 -24.50
CA ARG A 154 52.22 11.05 -25.80
C ARG A 154 53.16 9.84 -25.74
N HIS A 155 53.51 9.35 -24.55
CA HIS A 155 54.42 8.21 -24.38
C HIS A 155 53.69 6.85 -24.34
N ALA A 156 52.35 6.86 -24.30
CA ALA A 156 51.57 5.64 -24.22
C ALA A 156 51.39 4.96 -25.59
N GLY A 157 51.61 3.64 -25.64
CA GLY A 157 51.43 2.85 -26.86
C GLY A 157 49.96 2.72 -27.31
N PRO A 158 49.70 2.28 -28.56
CA PRO A 158 48.34 2.17 -29.11
C PRO A 158 47.42 1.20 -28.34
N GLU A 159 47.96 0.11 -27.81
CA GLU A 159 47.18 -0.86 -27.03
C GLU A 159 46.71 -0.28 -25.69
N PHE A 160 47.55 0.52 -25.04
CA PHE A 160 47.23 1.19 -23.78
C PHE A 160 46.09 2.21 -23.97
N HIS A 161 46.17 3.01 -25.04
CA HIS A 161 45.10 3.94 -25.40
C HIS A 161 43.76 3.22 -25.63
N ARG A 162 43.78 2.12 -26.40
CA ARG A 162 42.55 1.34 -26.66
C ARG A 162 41.93 0.79 -25.38
N ARG A 163 42.74 0.28 -24.44
CA ARG A 163 42.24 -0.22 -23.14
C ARG A 163 41.66 0.91 -22.28
N LEU A 164 42.31 2.07 -22.24
CA LEU A 164 41.81 3.24 -21.51
C LEU A 164 40.50 3.78 -22.10
N GLU A 165 40.38 3.83 -23.43
CA GLU A 165 39.12 4.19 -24.08
C GLU A 165 37.98 3.24 -23.71
N GLN A 166 38.26 1.93 -23.65
CA GLN A 166 37.28 0.94 -23.24
C GLN A 166 36.83 1.15 -21.79
N VAL A 167 37.77 1.33 -20.86
CA VAL A 167 37.43 1.59 -19.44
C VAL A 167 36.65 2.90 -19.29
N LYS A 168 37.02 3.95 -20.04
CA LYS A 168 36.27 5.21 -20.04
C LYS A 168 34.83 5.01 -20.49
N ALA A 169 34.62 4.25 -21.57
CA ALA A 169 33.28 3.94 -22.07
C ALA A 169 32.43 3.17 -21.04
N ASP A 170 33.03 2.20 -20.34
CA ASP A 170 32.37 1.42 -19.29
C ASP A 170 31.97 2.31 -18.09
N VAL A 171 32.86 3.21 -17.67
CA VAL A 171 32.62 4.15 -16.56
C VAL A 171 31.54 5.18 -16.93
N ASP A 172 31.57 5.71 -18.14
CA ASP A 172 30.57 6.67 -18.63
C ASP A 172 29.17 6.02 -18.73
N HIS A 173 29.09 4.70 -18.89
CA HIS A 173 27.82 3.96 -18.93
C HIS A 173 27.15 3.81 -17.55
N LEU A 174 27.92 3.79 -16.45
CA LEU A 174 27.38 3.59 -15.09
C LEU A 174 26.34 4.65 -14.69
N HIS A 175 26.46 5.88 -15.20
CA HIS A 175 25.60 7.00 -14.81
C HIS A 175 24.27 7.08 -15.55
N LYS A 176 24.17 6.45 -16.74
CA LYS A 176 23.02 6.68 -17.64
C LYS A 176 21.72 6.03 -17.16
N GLY A 177 21.79 5.09 -16.21
CA GLY A 177 20.63 4.35 -15.72
C GLY A 177 19.78 5.10 -14.69
N PHE A 178 20.28 6.20 -14.11
CA PHE A 178 19.62 6.88 -13.01
C PHE A 178 19.40 8.36 -13.32
N LYS A 179 18.18 8.83 -13.06
CA LYS A 179 17.82 10.24 -12.98
C LYS A 179 17.90 10.64 -11.50
N ILE A 180 18.95 11.37 -11.18
CA ILE A 180 19.32 11.86 -9.85
C ILE A 180 19.21 13.37 -9.77
#